data_AF-A0A9P8JRC3-F1
#
_entry.id   AF-A0A9P8JRC3-F1
#
_cell.length_a   1.000
_cell.length_b   1.000
_cell.length_c   1.000
_cell.angle_alpha   90.00
_cell.angle_beta   90.00
_cell.angle_gamma   90.00
#
_symmetry.space_group_name_H-M   'P 1'
#
loop_
_entity.id
_entity.type
_entity.pdbx_description
1 polymer ?
#
loop_
_entity_poly.entity_id
_entity_poly.type
_entity_poly.pdbx_seq_one_letter_code
_entity_poly.pdbx_strand_id
1 'polypeptide(L)'
;MAFDMNTAREWLTWSFSPTIGAMLFTLLLSLSLPIIFHLFLYRQRAAVVVPSFILLGPSGAGKTTLVTLFERGTPTATHTSQAPQTVACTLPTGITAESHKYRASDDPSTKKERRIEVTDTPGHGKLRQHAYDAITATPSLKGLIFVVDAAALSSPQGLSEAASYLHDILLVLQKRHTGAKSSKGPAGIPVLIAANKLDLFTALPAQLVKKRLEDEITKIRSTRAKGL
;
A
#
# COMPACT_ATOMS: atom_id res chain seq x y z
N MET A 1 -47.75 -9.84 -9.83
CA MET A 1 -48.21 -11.19 -9.47
C MET A 1 -48.37 -11.21 -7.97
N ALA A 2 -49.60 -11.04 -7.46
CA ALA A 2 -49.86 -10.98 -6.03
C ALA A 2 -49.58 -12.36 -5.42
N PHE A 3 -48.68 -12.42 -4.44
CA PHE A 3 -48.38 -13.64 -3.71
C PHE A 3 -49.62 -13.98 -2.88
N ASP A 4 -50.31 -15.08 -3.19
CA ASP A 4 -51.53 -15.47 -2.49
C ASP A 4 -51.19 -15.98 -1.09
N MET A 5 -51.63 -15.22 -0.07
CA MET A 5 -51.34 -15.45 1.34
C MET A 5 -51.92 -16.77 1.84
N ASN A 6 -52.99 -17.27 1.21
CA ASN A 6 -53.62 -18.53 1.57
C ASN A 6 -52.77 -19.72 1.14
N THR A 7 -52.23 -19.67 -0.07
CA THR A 7 -51.29 -20.68 -0.55
C THR A 7 -50.06 -20.75 0.36
N ALA A 8 -49.48 -19.61 0.74
CA ALA A 8 -48.33 -19.59 1.64
C ALA A 8 -48.61 -20.27 3.01
N ARG A 9 -49.82 -20.10 3.56
CA ARG A 9 -50.24 -20.74 4.81
C ARG A 9 -50.39 -22.26 4.67
N GLU A 10 -50.94 -22.74 3.56
CA GLU A 10 -51.07 -24.18 3.29
C GLU A 10 -49.71 -24.85 3.20
N TRP A 11 -48.76 -24.24 2.49
CA TRP A 11 -47.38 -24.74 2.39
C TRP A 11 -46.66 -24.77 3.74
N LEU A 12 -46.84 -23.74 4.57
CA LEU A 12 -46.29 -23.70 5.94
C LEU A 12 -46.92 -24.78 6.83
N THR A 13 -48.24 -24.97 6.76
CA THR A 13 -48.93 -25.96 7.59
C THR A 13 -48.52 -27.37 7.19
N TRP A 14 -48.32 -27.61 5.88
CA TRP A 14 -47.82 -28.89 5.37
C TRP A 14 -46.38 -29.18 5.81
N SER A 15 -45.49 -28.16 5.82
CA SER A 15 -44.08 -28.36 6.21
C SER A 15 -43.89 -28.71 7.69
N PHE A 16 -44.84 -28.36 8.57
CA PHE A 16 -44.86 -28.76 9.98
C PHE A 16 -45.72 -30.00 10.26
N SER A 17 -46.29 -30.64 9.23
CA SER A 17 -47.11 -31.84 9.40
C SER A 17 -46.25 -33.09 9.66
N PRO A 18 -46.75 -34.10 10.40
CA PRO A 18 -46.04 -35.36 10.66
C PRO A 18 -46.10 -36.34 9.47
N THR A 19 -46.06 -35.82 8.23
CA THR A 19 -46.04 -36.64 7.02
C THR A 19 -44.61 -36.96 6.62
N ILE A 20 -44.38 -38.16 6.06
CA ILE A 20 -43.04 -38.61 5.60
C ILE A 20 -42.45 -37.62 4.58
N GLY A 21 -43.30 -37.06 3.69
CA GLY A 21 -42.88 -36.06 2.71
C GLY A 21 -42.37 -34.76 3.34
N ALA A 22 -43.04 -34.26 4.38
CA ALA A 22 -42.60 -33.08 5.12
C ALA A 22 -41.28 -33.33 5.88
N MET A 23 -41.11 -34.51 6.47
CA MET A 23 -39.86 -34.90 7.13
C MET A 23 -38.67 -34.95 6.16
N LEU A 24 -38.84 -35.54 4.97
CA LEU A 24 -37.79 -35.59 3.95
C LEU A 24 -37.44 -34.18 3.42
N PHE A 25 -38.45 -33.34 3.18
CA PHE A 25 -38.24 -31.98 2.70
C PHE A 25 -37.48 -31.10 3.71
N THR A 26 -37.89 -31.14 4.98
CA THR A 26 -37.23 -30.37 6.05
C THR A 26 -35.80 -30.85 6.30
N LEU A 27 -35.54 -32.16 6.23
CA LEU A 27 -34.18 -32.72 6.30
C LEU A 27 -33.29 -32.24 5.15
N LEU A 28 -33.81 -32.28 3.92
CA LEU A 28 -33.08 -31.83 2.73
C LEU A 28 -32.81 -30.32 2.76
N LEU A 29 -33.78 -29.53 3.22
CA LEU A 29 -33.61 -28.09 3.43
C LEU A 29 -32.56 -27.82 4.51
N SER A 30 -32.61 -28.52 5.64
CA SER A 30 -31.65 -28.36 6.74
C SER A 30 -30.23 -28.73 6.35
N LEU A 31 -30.03 -29.71 5.45
CA LEU A 31 -28.70 -30.09 4.96
C LEU A 31 -28.21 -29.19 3.82
N SER A 32 -29.12 -28.70 2.98
CA SER A 32 -28.76 -27.83 1.85
C SER A 32 -28.51 -26.38 2.27
N LEU A 33 -29.20 -25.85 3.29
CA LEU A 33 -29.04 -24.47 3.75
C LEU A 33 -27.58 -24.13 4.12
N PRO A 34 -26.87 -24.93 4.95
CA PRO A 34 -25.47 -24.66 5.28
C PRO A 34 -24.55 -24.76 4.07
N ILE A 35 -24.82 -25.70 3.15
CA ILE A 35 -24.04 -25.88 1.92
C ILE A 35 -24.22 -24.68 1.01
N ILE A 36 -25.46 -24.20 0.81
CA ILE A 36 -25.77 -23.03 0.00
C ILE A 36 -25.16 -21.78 0.63
N PHE A 37 -25.28 -21.60 1.95
CA PHE A 37 -24.63 -20.48 2.64
C PHE A 37 -23.11 -20.55 2.54
N HIS A 38 -22.51 -21.72 2.67
CA HIS A 38 -21.07 -21.88 2.47
C HIS A 38 -20.67 -21.58 1.02
N LEU A 39 -21.42 -22.07 0.03
CA LEU A 39 -21.14 -21.81 -1.39
C LEU A 39 -21.40 -20.36 -1.79
N PHE A 40 -22.30 -19.64 -1.13
CA PHE A 40 -22.61 -18.25 -1.45
C PHE A 40 -21.75 -17.25 -0.68
N LEU A 41 -21.58 -17.44 0.63
CA LEU A 41 -20.82 -16.54 1.49
C LEU A 41 -19.31 -16.82 1.44
N TYR A 42 -18.90 -18.09 1.42
CA TYR A 42 -17.47 -18.45 1.47
C TYR A 42 -16.79 -18.42 0.09
N ARG A 43 -17.58 -18.50 -0.99
CA ARG A 43 -17.07 -18.43 -2.37
C ARG A 43 -16.89 -17.00 -2.87
N GLN A 44 -17.46 -16.00 -2.18
CA GLN A 44 -17.07 -14.60 -2.32
C GLN A 44 -15.67 -14.42 -1.76
N ARG A 45 -14.66 -14.84 -2.55
CA ARG A 45 -13.26 -14.56 -2.26
C ARG A 45 -13.11 -13.04 -2.22
N ALA A 46 -12.72 -12.51 -1.07
CA ALA A 46 -12.28 -11.12 -0.97
C ALA A 46 -11.23 -10.87 -2.07
N ALA A 47 -11.40 -9.79 -2.83
CA ALA A 47 -10.44 -9.42 -3.86
C ALA A 47 -9.04 -9.34 -3.22
N VAL A 48 -8.08 -10.08 -3.77
CA VAL A 48 -6.71 -10.03 -3.29
C VAL A 48 -6.14 -8.69 -3.72
N VAL A 49 -6.10 -7.74 -2.79
CA VAL A 49 -5.52 -6.42 -3.01
C VAL A 49 -4.00 -6.56 -2.92
N VAL A 50 -3.31 -6.35 -4.03
CA VAL A 50 -1.85 -6.38 -4.08
C VAL A 50 -1.32 -5.16 -3.31
N PRO A 51 -0.44 -5.34 -2.31
CA PRO A 51 0.13 -4.23 -1.56
C PRO A 51 1.04 -3.39 -2.47
N SER A 52 0.85 -2.07 -2.43
CA SER A 52 1.60 -1.13 -3.28
C SER A 52 2.52 -0.23 -2.44
N PHE A 53 3.71 0.06 -2.97
CA PHE A 53 4.71 0.97 -2.42
C PHE A 53 5.10 2.00 -3.48
N ILE A 54 5.31 3.25 -3.07
CA ILE A 54 5.70 4.33 -3.97
C ILE A 54 7.12 4.78 -3.62
N LEU A 55 7.99 4.86 -4.63
CA LEU A 55 9.31 5.45 -4.51
C LEU A 55 9.23 6.95 -4.79
N LEU A 56 9.81 7.71 -3.89
CA LEU A 56 9.83 9.17 -3.88
C LEU A 56 11.27 9.64 -3.64
N GLY A 57 11.54 10.90 -3.93
CA GLY A 57 12.84 11.52 -3.68
C GLY A 57 13.40 12.32 -4.85
N PRO A 58 14.44 13.14 -4.62
CA PRO A 58 15.00 14.04 -5.62
C PRO A 58 15.58 13.30 -6.83
N SER A 59 15.80 14.03 -7.93
CA SER A 59 16.48 13.49 -9.11
C SER A 59 17.89 13.00 -8.74
N GLY A 60 18.34 11.93 -9.40
CA GLY A 60 19.67 11.37 -9.13
C GLY A 60 19.81 10.54 -7.84
N ALA A 61 18.75 10.41 -7.01
CA ALA A 61 18.78 9.59 -5.80
C ALA A 61 18.90 8.06 -6.05
N GLY A 62 18.70 7.59 -7.29
CA GLY A 62 18.79 6.17 -7.66
C GLY A 62 17.46 5.40 -7.58
N LYS A 63 16.31 6.09 -7.61
CA LYS A 63 14.97 5.47 -7.55
C LYS A 63 14.75 4.42 -8.65
N THR A 64 14.97 4.81 -9.90
CA THR A 64 14.77 3.94 -11.06
C THR A 64 15.75 2.78 -11.06
N THR A 65 17.00 3.00 -10.68
CA THR A 65 18.00 1.93 -10.51
C THR A 65 17.59 0.93 -9.42
N LEU A 66 16.97 1.40 -8.33
CA LEU A 66 16.43 0.52 -7.29
C LEU A 66 15.29 -0.34 -7.82
N VAL A 67 14.40 0.24 -8.63
CA VAL A 67 13.29 -0.51 -9.24
C VAL A 67 13.79 -1.52 -10.28
N THR A 68 14.76 -1.16 -11.13
CA THR A 68 15.34 -2.12 -12.08
C THR A 68 16.11 -3.24 -11.37
N LEU A 69 16.76 -2.94 -10.25
CA LEU A 69 17.37 -3.95 -9.38
C LEU A 69 16.33 -4.92 -8.81
N PHE A 70 15.17 -4.42 -8.36
CA PHE A 70 14.09 -5.28 -7.86
C PHE A 70 13.42 -6.12 -8.96
N GLU A 71 13.32 -5.58 -10.18
CA GLU A 71 12.73 -6.28 -11.31
C GLU A 71 13.64 -7.37 -11.87
N ARG A 72 14.93 -7.05 -12.08
CA ARG A 72 15.86 -7.86 -12.87
C ARG A 72 16.94 -8.55 -12.05
N GLY A 73 17.12 -8.15 -10.79
CA GLY A 73 18.21 -8.59 -9.93
C GLY A 73 19.57 -7.95 -10.26
N THR A 74 19.66 -7.13 -11.31
CA THR A 74 20.89 -6.43 -11.72
C THR A 74 20.63 -4.95 -11.99
N PRO A 75 21.56 -4.06 -11.59
CA PRO A 75 21.43 -2.64 -11.86
C PRO A 75 21.70 -2.36 -13.35
N THR A 76 20.90 -1.49 -13.95
CA THR A 76 21.05 -1.04 -15.34
C THR A 76 21.33 0.45 -15.40
N ALA A 77 21.98 0.92 -16.47
CA ALA A 77 22.12 2.34 -16.73
C ALA A 77 20.74 3.01 -16.87
N THR A 78 20.52 4.12 -16.16
CA THR A 78 19.24 4.83 -16.10
C THR A 78 19.44 6.33 -16.24
N HIS A 79 18.43 7.02 -16.78
CA HIS A 79 18.36 8.48 -16.86
C HIS A 79 17.20 9.02 -16.02
N THR A 80 17.04 10.34 -15.99
CA THR A 80 15.95 11.00 -15.26
C THR A 80 14.58 10.56 -15.80
N SER A 81 13.79 9.89 -14.96
CA SER A 81 12.41 9.50 -15.29
C SER A 81 11.53 10.71 -15.56
N GLN A 82 10.76 10.65 -16.64
CA GLN A 82 9.79 11.68 -17.05
C GLN A 82 8.34 11.27 -16.76
N ALA A 83 8.08 9.97 -16.56
CA ALA A 83 6.77 9.42 -16.24
C ALA A 83 6.90 8.38 -15.10
N PRO A 84 5.84 8.16 -14.30
CA PRO A 84 5.81 7.08 -13.33
C PRO A 84 5.88 5.70 -13.98
N GLN A 85 6.50 4.75 -13.30
CA GLN A 85 6.60 3.36 -13.75
C GLN A 85 6.25 2.42 -12.60
N THR A 86 5.25 1.56 -12.80
CA THR A 86 4.87 0.53 -11.81
C THR A 86 5.43 -0.82 -12.23
N VAL A 87 6.11 -1.47 -11.30
CA VAL A 87 6.67 -2.82 -11.47
C VAL A 87 6.09 -3.74 -10.40
N ALA A 88 5.74 -4.95 -10.81
CA ALA A 88 5.36 -5.99 -9.87
C ALA A 88 6.61 -6.76 -9.42
N CYS A 89 6.97 -6.63 -8.15
CA CYS A 89 8.09 -7.34 -7.55
C CYS A 89 7.59 -8.50 -6.70
N THR A 90 8.41 -9.53 -6.53
CA THR A 90 8.12 -10.64 -5.61
C THR A 90 9.13 -10.61 -4.49
N LEU A 91 8.65 -10.73 -3.24
CA LEU A 91 9.54 -10.81 -2.09
C LEU A 91 10.45 -12.05 -2.19
N PRO A 92 11.76 -11.93 -1.88
CA PRO A 92 12.70 -13.06 -1.89
C PRO A 92 12.24 -14.24 -1.01
N THR A 93 12.64 -15.46 -1.39
CA THR A 93 12.39 -16.65 -0.58
C THR A 93 13.13 -16.55 0.76
N GLY A 94 12.41 -16.80 1.86
CA GLY A 94 12.96 -16.70 3.22
C GLY A 94 12.60 -15.40 3.96
N ILE A 95 12.09 -14.38 3.27
CA ILE A 95 11.57 -13.17 3.92
C ILE A 95 10.05 -13.29 4.03
N THR A 96 9.56 -13.40 5.27
CA THR A 96 8.13 -13.33 5.58
C THR A 96 7.76 -11.90 5.93
N ALA A 97 6.79 -11.32 5.23
CA ALA A 97 6.22 -10.04 5.65
C ALA A 97 5.62 -10.18 7.07
N GLU A 98 5.67 -9.11 7.86
CA GLU A 98 5.21 -9.13 9.26
C GLU A 98 3.75 -9.58 9.39
N SER A 99 2.90 -9.24 8.40
CA SER A 99 1.52 -9.71 8.28
C SER A 99 1.37 -11.23 8.17
N HIS A 100 2.45 -11.96 7.86
CA HIS A 100 2.49 -13.43 7.72
C HIS A 100 3.24 -14.13 8.83
N LYS A 101 3.70 -13.42 9.88
CA LYS A 101 4.49 -14.03 10.95
C LYS A 101 3.85 -15.27 11.58
N TYR A 102 2.51 -15.32 11.63
CA TYR A 102 1.73 -16.42 12.21
C TYR A 102 1.03 -17.30 11.16
N ARG A 103 1.29 -17.10 9.86
CA ARG A 103 0.68 -17.92 8.80
C ARG A 103 1.56 -19.12 8.47
N ALA A 104 0.91 -20.24 8.13
CA ALA A 104 1.60 -21.45 7.70
C ALA A 104 2.41 -21.20 6.41
N SER A 105 3.57 -21.84 6.31
CA SER A 105 4.48 -21.72 5.15
C SER A 105 3.85 -22.19 3.85
N ASP A 106 2.97 -23.18 3.92
CA ASP A 106 2.35 -23.84 2.77
C ASP A 106 0.94 -23.32 2.44
N ASP A 107 0.50 -22.25 3.10
CA ASP A 107 -0.79 -21.65 2.79
C ASP A 107 -0.78 -21.08 1.35
N PRO A 108 -1.68 -21.53 0.44
CA PRO A 108 -1.75 -21.02 -0.92
C PRO A 108 -2.09 -19.53 -1.00
N SER A 109 -2.67 -18.93 0.04
CA SER A 109 -2.89 -17.49 0.15
C SER A 109 -1.58 -16.72 0.35
N THR A 110 -0.64 -17.26 1.12
CA THR A 110 0.70 -16.68 1.37
C THR A 110 1.50 -16.53 0.08
N LYS A 111 1.36 -17.45 -0.88
CA LYS A 111 2.05 -17.34 -2.19
C LYS A 111 1.60 -16.11 -3.00
N LYS A 112 0.33 -15.70 -2.89
CA LYS A 112 -0.21 -14.52 -3.58
C LYS A 112 0.17 -13.21 -2.90
N GLU A 113 0.26 -13.21 -1.56
CA GLU A 113 0.62 -12.03 -0.78
C GLU A 113 2.13 -11.70 -0.82
N ARG A 114 2.98 -12.53 -1.44
CA ARG A 114 4.40 -12.20 -1.70
C ARG A 114 4.61 -11.21 -2.85
N ARG A 115 3.58 -10.98 -3.67
CA ARG A 115 3.64 -10.02 -4.78
C ARG A 115 3.39 -8.62 -4.22
N ILE A 116 4.28 -7.70 -4.52
CA ILE A 116 4.18 -6.28 -4.18
C ILE A 116 4.23 -5.46 -5.47
N GLU A 117 3.52 -4.34 -5.49
CA GLU A 117 3.64 -3.36 -6.57
C GLU A 117 4.50 -2.19 -6.10
N VAL A 118 5.45 -1.80 -6.95
CA VAL A 118 6.41 -0.75 -6.65
C VAL A 118 6.33 0.29 -7.76
N THR A 119 5.91 1.50 -7.42
CA THR A 119 5.77 2.61 -8.38
C THR A 119 6.92 3.59 -8.24
N ASP A 120 7.77 3.69 -9.26
CA ASP A 120 8.75 4.77 -9.42
C ASP A 120 8.05 6.06 -9.82
N THR A 121 8.53 7.19 -9.30
CA THR A 121 8.01 8.52 -9.62
C THR A 121 9.14 9.47 -10.07
N PRO A 122 8.86 10.40 -11.00
CA PRO A 122 9.82 11.42 -11.38
C PRO A 122 10.30 12.28 -10.19
N GLY A 123 11.61 12.47 -10.07
CA GLY A 123 12.20 13.30 -9.00
C GLY A 123 12.25 14.80 -9.32
N HIS A 124 12.11 15.17 -10.59
CA HIS A 124 12.25 16.55 -11.05
C HIS A 124 11.13 17.43 -10.50
N GLY A 125 11.46 18.63 -10.02
CA GLY A 125 10.53 19.54 -9.31
C GLY A 125 9.17 19.72 -9.99
N LYS A 126 9.16 19.92 -11.31
CA LYS A 126 7.92 20.10 -12.10
C LYS A 126 7.02 18.86 -12.19
N LEU A 127 7.60 17.66 -12.05
CA LEU A 127 6.90 16.39 -12.25
C LEU A 127 6.47 15.73 -10.93
N ARG A 128 6.71 16.39 -9.79
CA ARG A 128 6.33 15.89 -8.47
C ARG A 128 4.81 15.76 -8.27
N GLN A 129 4.00 16.39 -9.13
CA GLN A 129 2.54 16.19 -9.12
C GLN A 129 2.16 14.72 -9.30
N HIS A 130 2.87 13.98 -10.16
CA HIS A 130 2.63 12.54 -10.31
C HIS A 130 2.80 11.75 -9.01
N ALA A 131 3.72 12.18 -8.14
CA ALA A 131 3.89 11.55 -6.84
C ALA A 131 2.73 11.85 -5.89
N TYR A 132 2.23 13.09 -5.87
CA TYR A 132 1.07 13.46 -5.05
C TYR A 132 -0.21 12.76 -5.51
N ASP A 133 -0.38 12.64 -6.83
CA ASP A 133 -1.49 11.91 -7.43
C ASP A 133 -1.42 10.43 -7.08
N ALA A 134 -0.25 9.80 -7.18
CA ALA A 134 -0.05 8.40 -6.80
C ALA A 134 -0.37 8.13 -5.33
N ILE A 135 0.04 9.02 -4.41
CA ILE A 135 -0.25 8.87 -2.97
C ILE A 135 -1.76 8.90 -2.69
N THR A 136 -2.50 9.69 -3.45
CA THR A 136 -3.95 9.87 -3.25
C THR A 136 -4.79 8.84 -4.00
N ALA A 137 -4.35 8.44 -5.20
CA ALA A 137 -5.08 7.55 -6.09
C ALA A 137 -4.95 6.07 -5.74
N THR A 138 -3.86 5.65 -5.08
CA THR A 138 -3.60 4.23 -4.78
C THR A 138 -4.33 3.77 -3.51
N PRO A 139 -5.41 2.96 -3.60
CA PRO A 139 -6.18 2.53 -2.42
C PRO A 139 -5.43 1.49 -1.57
N SER A 140 -4.52 0.74 -2.18
CA SER A 140 -3.74 -0.36 -1.60
C SER A 140 -2.37 0.05 -1.08
N LEU A 141 -2.13 1.36 -0.90
CA LEU A 141 -0.84 1.91 -0.51
C LEU A 141 -0.46 1.46 0.91
N LYS A 142 0.60 0.67 1.02
CA LYS A 142 1.12 0.14 2.29
C LYS A 142 2.29 0.92 2.84
N GLY A 143 3.02 1.68 2.02
CA GLY A 143 4.16 2.45 2.47
C GLY A 143 4.77 3.32 1.39
N LEU A 144 5.57 4.30 1.82
CA LEU A 144 6.35 5.17 0.95
C LEU A 144 7.84 4.94 1.20
N ILE A 145 8.63 4.94 0.14
CA ILE A 145 10.08 4.84 0.20
C ILE A 145 10.66 6.15 -0.34
N PHE A 146 11.12 7.01 0.56
CA PHE A 146 11.78 8.26 0.21
C PHE A 146 13.29 8.03 0.07
N VAL A 147 13.76 7.91 -1.17
CA VAL A 147 15.16 7.63 -1.50
C VAL A 147 15.93 8.95 -1.55
N VAL A 148 17.04 9.01 -0.83
CA VAL A 148 17.96 10.16 -0.82
C VAL A 148 19.36 9.71 -1.19
N ASP A 149 20.09 10.57 -1.89
CA ASP A 149 21.52 10.40 -2.13
C ASP A 149 22.29 10.85 -0.88
N ALA A 150 22.84 9.90 -0.12
CA ALA A 150 23.53 10.18 1.13
C ALA A 150 24.79 11.03 0.94
N ALA A 151 25.44 10.98 -0.23
CA ALA A 151 26.60 11.80 -0.54
C ALA A 151 26.18 13.23 -0.92
N ALA A 152 25.10 13.39 -1.69
CA ALA A 152 24.60 14.71 -2.10
C ALA A 152 24.06 15.54 -0.93
N LEU A 153 23.60 14.90 0.16
CA LEU A 153 23.18 15.57 1.41
C LEU A 153 24.32 16.27 2.16
N SER A 154 25.58 16.05 1.75
CA SER A 154 26.70 16.87 2.23
C SER A 154 26.62 18.31 1.71
N SER A 155 26.04 18.49 0.51
CA SER A 155 25.85 19.81 -0.11
C SER A 155 24.59 20.52 0.40
N PRO A 156 24.64 21.84 0.64
CA PRO A 156 23.46 22.61 1.08
C PRO A 156 22.31 22.56 0.07
N GLN A 157 22.61 22.54 -1.23
CA GLN A 157 21.62 22.51 -2.30
C GLN A 157 20.87 21.17 -2.33
N GLY A 158 21.60 20.05 -2.30
CA GLY A 158 21.01 18.71 -2.27
C GLY A 158 20.19 18.47 -1.00
N LEU A 159 20.67 18.95 0.16
CA LEU A 159 19.93 18.88 1.42
C LEU A 159 18.63 19.69 1.36
N SER A 160 18.69 20.94 0.88
CA SER A 160 17.52 21.81 0.79
C SER A 160 16.46 21.24 -0.17
N GLU A 161 16.87 20.72 -1.32
CA GLU A 161 15.95 20.10 -2.28
C GLU A 161 15.26 18.86 -1.70
N ALA A 162 16.04 17.96 -1.09
CA ALA A 162 15.54 16.73 -0.48
C ALA A 162 14.61 17.04 0.71
N ALA A 163 15.02 17.95 1.61
CA ALA A 163 14.24 18.34 2.78
C ALA A 163 12.95 19.06 2.40
N SER A 164 12.97 19.95 1.41
CA SER A 164 11.77 20.63 0.91
C SER A 164 10.77 19.63 0.29
N TYR A 165 11.28 18.67 -0.50
CA TYR A 165 10.41 17.63 -1.04
C TYR A 165 9.83 16.72 0.05
N LEU A 166 10.67 16.29 1.01
CA LEU A 166 10.22 15.47 2.13
C LEU A 166 9.18 16.19 2.99
N HIS A 167 9.40 17.48 3.27
CA HIS A 167 8.44 18.33 3.98
C HIS A 167 7.08 18.34 3.26
N ASP A 168 7.06 18.55 1.94
CA ASP A 168 5.82 18.59 1.17
C ASP A 168 5.08 17.24 1.19
N ILE A 169 5.81 16.11 1.09
CA ILE A 169 5.23 14.76 1.18
C ILE A 169 4.63 14.50 2.57
N LEU A 170 5.36 14.83 3.64
CA LEU A 170 4.87 14.67 5.01
C LEU A 170 3.62 15.53 5.25
N LEU A 171 3.58 16.73 4.68
CA LEU A 171 2.42 17.62 4.75
C LEU A 171 1.21 17.07 3.99
N VAL A 172 1.41 16.41 2.84
CA VAL A 172 0.34 15.69 2.12
C VAL A 172 -0.20 14.53 2.97
N LEU A 173 0.67 13.74 3.58
CA LEU A 173 0.26 12.64 4.47
C LEU A 173 -0.48 13.15 5.71
N GLN A 174 -0.02 14.24 6.30
CA GLN A 174 -0.68 14.88 7.43
C GLN A 174 -2.07 15.36 7.03
N LYS A 175 -2.22 16.06 5.89
CA LYS A 175 -3.53 16.51 5.38
C LYS A 175 -4.49 15.35 5.10
N ARG A 176 -3.99 14.24 4.57
CA ARG A 176 -4.77 13.02 4.37
C ARG A 176 -5.30 12.47 5.70
N HIS A 177 -4.47 12.48 6.75
CA HIS A 177 -4.85 11.98 8.06
C HIS A 177 -5.82 12.92 8.79
N THR A 178 -5.60 14.24 8.73
CA THR A 178 -6.46 15.23 9.39
C THR A 178 -7.76 15.51 8.64
N GLY A 179 -7.80 15.32 7.32
CA GLY A 179 -8.99 15.48 6.48
C GLY A 179 -10.00 14.33 6.57
N ALA A 180 -9.81 13.39 7.51
CA ALA A 180 -10.67 12.24 7.68
C ALA A 180 -12.05 12.64 8.20
N LYS A 181 -13.10 12.26 7.46
CA LYS A 181 -14.50 12.52 7.83
C LYS A 181 -15.09 11.49 8.82
N SER A 182 -14.34 10.43 9.14
CA SER A 182 -14.78 9.33 9.98
C SER A 182 -13.92 9.24 11.24
N SER A 183 -14.53 8.81 12.35
CA SER A 183 -13.89 8.66 13.66
C SER A 183 -12.68 7.71 13.68
N LYS A 184 -12.58 6.79 12.70
CA LYS A 184 -11.47 5.82 12.61
C LYS A 184 -10.28 6.26 11.76
N GLY A 185 -10.34 7.41 11.07
CA GLY A 185 -9.25 7.90 10.22
C GLY A 185 -8.84 6.94 9.07
N PRO A 186 -8.12 7.41 8.04
CA PRO A 186 -7.42 6.50 7.15
C PRO A 186 -6.22 5.89 7.89
N ALA A 187 -5.85 4.65 7.55
CA ALA A 187 -4.65 4.02 8.09
C ALA A 187 -3.41 4.89 7.84
N GLY A 188 -2.54 4.99 8.85
CA GLY A 188 -1.25 5.66 8.75
C GLY A 188 -0.38 4.96 7.72
N ILE A 189 0.30 5.76 6.89
CA ILE A 189 1.21 5.25 5.86
C ILE A 189 2.64 5.37 6.41
N PRO A 190 3.35 4.26 6.65
CA PRO A 190 4.75 4.31 7.06
C PRO A 190 5.62 4.87 5.94
N VAL A 191 6.58 5.71 6.32
CA VAL A 191 7.56 6.31 5.41
C VAL A 191 8.95 5.80 5.77
N LEU A 192 9.60 5.12 4.83
CA LEU A 192 10.99 4.72 4.92
C LEU A 192 11.87 5.78 4.25
N ILE A 193 12.81 6.36 4.98
CA ILE A 193 13.86 7.20 4.38
C ILE A 193 15.05 6.30 4.05
N ALA A 194 15.25 6.04 2.76
CA ALA A 194 16.32 5.18 2.26
C ALA A 194 17.54 6.03 1.88
N ALA A 195 18.57 6.02 2.73
CA ALA A 195 19.86 6.63 2.45
C ALA A 195 20.64 5.75 1.45
N ASN A 196 20.64 6.16 0.18
CA ASN A 196 21.26 5.44 -0.92
C ASN A 196 22.67 5.97 -1.23
N LYS A 197 23.42 5.22 -2.05
CA LYS A 197 24.80 5.50 -2.47
C LYS A 197 25.82 5.48 -1.33
N LEU A 198 25.64 4.56 -0.38
CA LEU A 198 26.55 4.37 0.76
C LEU A 198 27.91 3.78 0.36
N ASP A 199 28.06 3.36 -0.89
CA ASP A 199 29.32 2.97 -1.52
C ASP A 199 30.27 4.16 -1.77
N LEU A 200 29.75 5.39 -1.80
CA LEU A 200 30.57 6.59 -1.98
C LEU A 200 31.25 7.00 -0.65
N PHE A 201 32.54 7.36 -0.70
CA PHE A 201 33.30 7.83 0.46
C PHE A 201 32.71 9.08 1.15
N THR A 202 31.97 9.88 0.40
CA THR A 202 31.30 11.10 0.90
C THR A 202 29.90 10.84 1.44
N ALA A 203 29.44 9.59 1.47
CA ALA A 203 28.12 9.23 1.95
C ALA A 203 27.98 9.42 3.46
N LEU A 204 26.94 10.15 3.86
CA LEU A 204 26.63 10.34 5.28
C LEU A 204 25.97 9.08 5.86
N PRO A 205 26.32 8.67 7.09
CA PRO A 205 25.63 7.56 7.75
C PRO A 205 24.17 7.90 8.02
N ALA A 206 23.30 6.89 8.06
CA ALA A 206 21.85 7.05 8.16
C ALA A 206 21.39 7.92 9.36
N GLN A 207 22.08 7.83 10.50
CA GLN A 207 21.78 8.65 11.69
C GLN A 207 22.03 10.15 11.43
N LEU A 208 23.09 10.47 10.70
CA LEU A 208 23.41 11.85 10.35
C LEU A 208 22.48 12.39 9.26
N VAL A 209 22.10 11.54 8.30
CA VAL A 209 21.06 11.85 7.30
C VAL A 209 19.76 12.23 7.99
N LYS A 210 19.31 11.42 8.95
CA LYS A 210 18.11 11.70 9.76
C LYS A 210 18.21 13.06 10.43
N LYS A 211 19.28 13.29 11.21
CA LYS A 211 19.46 14.55 11.95
C LYS A 211 19.45 15.78 11.03
N ARG A 212 20.19 15.73 9.92
CA ARG A 212 20.26 16.85 8.96
C ARG A 212 18.91 17.14 8.29
N LEU A 213 18.16 16.10 7.92
CA LEU A 213 16.83 16.27 7.35
C LEU A 213 15.85 16.86 8.38
N GLU A 214 15.90 16.42 9.63
CA GLU A 214 15.08 16.96 10.72
C GLU A 214 15.36 18.45 10.97
N ASP A 215 16.64 18.83 11.04
CA ASP A 215 17.07 20.21 11.23
C ASP A 215 16.62 21.11 10.07
N GLU A 216 16.82 20.68 8.82
CA GLU A 216 16.46 21.46 7.64
C GLU A 216 14.94 21.55 7.45
N ILE A 217 14.19 20.48 7.71
CA ILE A 217 12.72 20.50 7.69
C ILE A 217 12.18 21.47 8.74
N THR A 218 12.78 21.50 9.93
CA THR A 218 12.39 22.45 10.99
C THR A 218 12.60 23.90 10.55
N LYS A 219 13.74 24.17 9.90
CA LYS A 219 14.04 25.47 9.31
C LYS A 219 13.04 25.85 8.22
N ILE A 220 12.74 24.94 7.29
CA ILE A 220 11.76 25.16 6.21
C ILE A 220 10.38 25.46 6.79
N ARG A 221 9.95 24.69 7.80
CA ARG A 221 8.67 24.91 8.50
C ARG A 221 8.60 26.30 9.12
N SER A 222 9.65 26.71 9.85
CA SER A 222 9.70 28.03 10.47
C SER A 222 9.74 29.18 9.46
N THR A 223 10.40 28.97 8.32
CA THR A 223 10.51 29.96 7.25
C THR A 223 9.18 30.13 6.54
N ARG A 224 8.51 29.04 6.17
CA ARG A 224 7.19 29.08 5.53
C ARG A 224 6.11 29.66 6.46
N ALA A 225 6.20 29.40 7.76
CA ALA A 225 5.26 29.97 8.73
C ALA A 225 5.38 31.49 8.89
N LYS A 226 6.58 32.06 8.69
CA LYS A 226 6.81 33.52 8.74
C LYS A 226 6.51 34.25 7.42
N GLY A 227 6.44 33.51 6.32
CA GLY A 227 6.14 34.06 4.99
C GLY A 227 4.65 34.12 4.65
N LEU A 228 3.79 33.68 5.57
CA LEU A 228 2.33 33.84 5.58
C LEU A 228 1.96 35.07 6.43
#